data_AF-A0A800GHY0-F1
#
_entry.id   AF-A0A800GHY0-F1
#
_cell.length_a   1.000
_cell.length_b   1.000
_cell.length_c   1.000
_cell.angle_alpha   90.00
_cell.angle_beta   90.00
_cell.angle_gamma   90.00
#
_symmetry.space_group_name_H-M   'P 1'
#
loop_
_entity.id
_entity.type
_entity.pdbx_description
1 polymer ?
#
loop_
_entity_poly.entity_id
_entity_poly.type
_entity_poly.pdbx_seq_one_letter_code
_entity_poly.pdbx_strand_id
1 'polypeptide(L)'
;MFTQCSVCQQHSVFRATVINYAVFEQKLPSIKLTLQNFTGDDFAQRSFYPKDYMANQASVMQTDMSIEIALDIATPVSKLDGYRFKLI
;
A
#
# COMPACT_ATOMS: atom_id res chain seq x y z
N MET A 1 4.68 -29.03 29.78
CA MET A 1 5.04 -29.03 28.34
C MET A 1 3.87 -28.41 27.61
N PHE A 2 3.91 -27.10 27.32
CA PHE A 2 2.81 -26.42 26.63
C PHE A 2 3.34 -25.93 25.28
N THR A 3 2.74 -26.45 24.23
CA THR A 3 3.09 -26.21 22.84
C THR A 3 2.82 -24.74 22.49
N GLN A 4 3.87 -24.08 22.02
CA GLN A 4 3.87 -22.69 21.58
C GLN A 4 2.93 -22.51 20.38
N CYS A 5 2.11 -21.47 20.41
CA CYS A 5 1.21 -21.10 19.33
C CYS A 5 2.05 -20.68 18.10
N SER A 6 2.17 -21.59 17.13
CA SER A 6 2.90 -21.32 15.88
C SER A 6 2.04 -20.43 14.96
N VAL A 7 2.53 -19.21 14.74
CA VAL A 7 2.06 -18.19 13.78
C VAL A 7 0.80 -17.42 14.22
N CYS A 8 0.99 -16.32 14.96
CA CYS A 8 0.04 -15.21 14.89
C CYS A 8 0.13 -14.60 13.49
N GLN A 9 -0.88 -14.79 12.65
CA GLN A 9 -0.99 -14.07 11.37
C GLN A 9 -1.14 -12.58 11.69
N GLN A 10 -0.06 -11.83 11.56
CA GLN A 10 -0.06 -10.38 11.72
C GLN A 10 -0.56 -9.77 10.42
N HIS A 11 -1.87 -9.51 10.38
CA HIS A 11 -2.50 -8.77 9.28
C HIS A 11 -2.16 -7.30 9.42
N SER A 12 -1.36 -6.78 8.48
CA SER A 12 -1.00 -5.36 8.47
C SER A 12 -1.86 -4.65 7.44
N VAL A 13 -2.38 -3.47 7.81
CA VAL A 13 -3.16 -2.63 6.90
C VAL A 13 -2.42 -1.31 6.72
N PHE A 14 -2.12 -0.96 5.47
CA PHE A 14 -1.67 0.38 5.11
C PHE A 14 -2.88 1.23 4.72
N ARG A 15 -3.00 2.42 5.30
CA ARG A 15 -4.03 3.40 4.95
C ARG A 15 -3.38 4.74 4.61
N ALA A 16 -3.85 5.37 3.55
CA ALA A 16 -3.44 6.71 3.16
C ALA A 16 -4.62 7.48 2.57
N THR A 17 -4.58 8.80 2.74
CA THR A 17 -5.51 9.74 2.09
C THR A 17 -4.72 10.59 1.12
N VAL A 18 -5.17 10.65 -0.13
CA VAL A 18 -4.57 11.49 -1.18
C VAL A 18 -5.58 12.56 -1.57
N ILE A 19 -5.15 13.82 -1.54
CA ILE A 19 -5.99 14.98 -1.84
C ILE A 19 -5.38 15.73 -3.02
N ASN A 20 -6.18 16.03 -4.04
CA ASN A 20 -5.75 16.89 -5.14
C ASN A 20 -5.97 18.37 -4.76
N TYR A 21 -4.93 19.03 -4.28
CA TYR A 21 -4.95 20.49 -4.01
C TYR A 21 -4.70 21.36 -5.26
N ALA A 22 -4.48 20.76 -6.43
CA ALA A 22 -4.30 21.53 -7.65
C ALA A 22 -5.65 22.08 -8.14
N VAL A 23 -5.60 23.26 -8.76
CA VAL A 23 -6.77 23.91 -9.40
C VAL A 23 -7.21 23.22 -10.70
N PHE A 24 -6.69 22.03 -10.99
CA PHE A 24 -6.98 21.25 -12.19
C PHE A 24 -7.01 19.75 -11.88
N GLU A 25 -7.60 18.98 -12.79
CA GLU A 25 -7.73 17.52 -12.65
C GLU A 25 -6.37 16.81 -12.69
N GLN A 26 -6.18 15.85 -11.78
CA GLN A 26 -4.98 15.01 -11.72
C GLN A 26 -5.31 13.55 -12.03
N LYS A 27 -4.32 12.80 -12.52
CA LYS A 27 -4.48 11.34 -12.65
C LYS A 27 -4.44 10.68 -11.27
N LEU A 28 -5.20 9.60 -11.11
CA LEU A 28 -5.07 8.74 -9.95
C LEU A 28 -3.67 8.11 -9.93
N PRO A 29 -2.94 8.18 -8.80
CA PRO A 29 -1.56 7.68 -8.72
C PRO A 29 -1.54 6.16 -8.73
N SER A 30 -0.53 5.54 -9.31
CA SER A 30 -0.25 4.15 -8.97
C SER A 30 0.58 4.11 -7.69
N ILE A 31 0.56 2.98 -6.97
CA ILE A 31 1.28 2.81 -5.72
C ILE A 31 2.26 1.67 -5.89
N LYS A 32 3.53 1.94 -5.62
CA LYS A 32 4.54 0.90 -5.51
C LYS A 32 4.79 0.60 -4.04
N LEU A 33 4.48 -0.62 -3.63
CA LEU A 33 4.89 -1.21 -2.36
C LEU A 33 6.20 -1.96 -2.58
N THR A 34 7.20 -1.66 -1.75
CA THR A 34 8.45 -2.40 -1.67
C THR A 34 8.64 -2.92 -0.24
N LEU A 35 8.99 -4.19 -0.12
CA LEU A 35 9.35 -4.83 1.14
C LEU A 35 10.87 -4.89 1.23
N GLN A 36 11.42 -4.48 2.37
CA GLN A 36 12.87 -4.46 2.60
C GLN A 36 13.28 -5.52 3.64
N ASN A 37 14.42 -6.16 3.40
CA ASN A 37 15.04 -7.07 4.36
C ASN A 37 15.92 -6.29 5.36
N PHE A 38 16.51 -6.98 6.35
CA PHE A 38 17.37 -6.35 7.39
C PHE A 38 18.69 -5.78 6.89
N THR A 39 19.06 -6.03 5.64
CA THR A 39 20.22 -5.37 5.01
C THR A 39 19.81 -4.09 4.28
N GLY A 40 18.51 -3.76 4.25
CA GLY A 40 17.95 -2.60 3.56
C GLY A 40 17.67 -2.85 2.06
N ASP A 41 17.92 -4.06 1.58
CA ASP A 41 17.73 -4.43 0.19
C ASP A 41 16.24 -4.70 -0.10
N ASP A 42 15.83 -4.36 -1.32
CA ASP A 42 14.49 -4.63 -1.83
C ASP A 42 14.31 -6.15 -1.98
N PHE A 43 13.51 -6.75 -1.10
CA PHE A 43 13.21 -8.19 -1.09
C PHE A 43 12.08 -8.54 -2.06
N ALA A 44 11.05 -7.70 -2.11
CA ALA A 44 9.90 -7.88 -2.99
C ALA A 44 9.23 -6.54 -3.31
N GLN A 45 8.53 -6.46 -4.44
CA GLN A 45 7.78 -5.28 -4.82
C GLN A 45 6.48 -5.63 -5.53
N ARG A 46 5.47 -4.78 -5.37
CA ARG A 46 4.20 -4.85 -6.09
C ARG A 46 3.70 -3.45 -6.43
N SER A 47 3.24 -3.29 -7.67
CA SER A 47 2.54 -2.09 -8.11
C SER A 47 1.03 -2.31 -8.04
N PHE A 48 0.32 -1.32 -7.52
CA PHE A 48 -1.13 -1.23 -7.50
C PHE A 48 -1.55 -0.07 -8.39
N TYR A 49 -2.34 -0.35 -9.41
CA TYR A 49 -2.91 0.65 -10.29
C TYR A 49 -4.22 1.18 -9.71
N PRO A 50 -4.74 2.33 -10.18
CA PRO A 50 -6.01 2.88 -9.71
C PRO A 50 -7.16 1.87 -9.66
N LYS A 51 -7.27 1.01 -10.67
CA LYS A 51 -8.27 -0.07 -10.74
C LYS A 51 -8.18 -1.11 -9.61
N ASP A 52 -7.03 -1.22 -8.95
CA ASP A 52 -6.79 -2.22 -7.90
C ASP A 52 -7.25 -1.73 -6.51
N TYR A 53 -7.44 -0.41 -6.34
CA TYR A 53 -7.82 0.19 -5.05
C TYR A 53 -9.02 1.14 -5.11
N MET A 54 -9.51 1.51 -6.31
CA MET A 54 -10.75 2.27 -6.49
C MET A 54 -11.86 1.38 -7.05
N ALA A 55 -12.93 1.19 -6.28
CA ALA A 55 -14.10 0.44 -6.72
C ALA A 55 -14.93 1.21 -7.78
N ASN A 56 -14.87 2.54 -7.76
CA ASN A 56 -15.58 3.41 -8.70
C ASN A 56 -14.64 3.88 -9.81
N GLN A 57 -15.12 3.87 -11.05
CA GLN A 57 -14.37 4.18 -12.28
C GLN A 57 -14.02 5.68 -12.44
N ALA A 58 -13.78 6.41 -11.35
CA ALA A 58 -13.22 7.74 -11.48
C ALA A 58 -11.88 7.63 -12.23
N SER A 59 -11.79 8.25 -13.40
CA SER A 59 -10.56 8.20 -14.21
C SER A 59 -9.53 9.24 -13.77
N VAL A 60 -10.00 10.26 -13.02
CA VAL A 60 -9.23 11.44 -12.59
C VAL A 60 -9.67 11.89 -11.20
N MET A 61 -8.77 12.58 -10.50
CA MET A 61 -9.03 13.31 -9.27
C MET A 61 -9.41 14.75 -9.61
N GLN A 62 -10.65 15.13 -9.31
CA GLN A 62 -11.11 16.52 -9.41
C GLN A 62 -10.37 17.41 -8.39
N THR A 63 -10.44 18.73 -8.54
CA THR A 63 -9.92 19.68 -7.54
C THR A 63 -10.59 19.44 -6.19
N ASP A 64 -9.79 19.46 -5.13
CA ASP A 64 -10.16 19.16 -3.74
C ASP A 64 -10.74 17.76 -3.51
N MET A 65 -10.67 16.88 -4.51
CA MET A 65 -11.07 15.49 -4.35
C MET A 65 -10.10 14.77 -3.43
N SER A 66 -10.66 14.08 -2.43
CA SER A 66 -9.95 13.20 -1.52
C SER A 66 -10.29 11.75 -1.82
N ILE A 67 -9.28 10.89 -1.90
CA ILE A 67 -9.44 9.44 -1.99
C ILE A 67 -8.76 8.77 -0.80
N GLU A 68 -9.39 7.71 -0.28
CA GLU A 68 -8.78 6.81 0.69
C GLU A 68 -8.23 5.59 -0.04
N ILE A 69 -7.03 5.19 0.32
CA ILE A 69 -6.36 4.00 -0.17
C ILE A 69 -6.12 3.10 1.04
N ALA A 70 -6.68 1.89 1.00
CA ALA A 70 -6.44 0.86 2.00
C ALA A 70 -5.86 -0.39 1.31
N LEU A 71 -4.69 -0.84 1.78
CA LEU A 71 -4.02 -2.03 1.28
C LEU A 71 -3.84 -3.04 2.41
N ASP A 72 -4.43 -4.22 2.23
CA ASP A 72 -4.19 -5.37 3.08
C ASP A 72 -2.86 -6.04 2.73
N ILE A 73 -1.98 -6.17 3.73
CA ILE A 73 -0.65 -6.72 3.59
C ILE A 73 -0.61 -8.05 4.34
N ALA A 74 -0.57 -9.13 3.57
CA ALA A 74 -0.40 -10.47 4.10
C ALA A 74 0.92 -10.57 4.88
N THR A 75 0.90 -11.30 6.00
CA THR A 75 2.10 -11.53 6.81
C THR A 75 3.16 -12.24 5.96
N PRO A 76 4.34 -11.64 5.76
CA PRO A 76 5.44 -12.31 5.08
C PRO A 76 5.98 -13.45 5.95
N VAL A 77 6.39 -14.55 5.31
CA VAL A 77 6.98 -15.71 6.00
C VAL A 77 8.41 -15.40 6.49
N SER A 78 9.12 -14.52 5.79
CA SER A 78 10.43 -14.00 6.18
C SER A 78 10.27 -12.80 7.13
N LYS A 79 11.17 -12.70 8.12
CA LYS A 79 11.28 -11.47 8.90
C LYS A 79 11.69 -10.32 7.96
N LEU A 80 10.98 -9.19 8.05
CA LEU A 80 11.26 -7.98 7.29
C LEU A 80 11.75 -6.86 8.21
N ASP A 81 12.49 -5.93 7.64
CA ASP A 81 12.93 -4.72 8.32
C ASP A 81 11.94 -3.57 8.13
N GLY A 82 11.26 -3.53 6.98
CA GLY A 82 10.28 -2.48 6.73
C GLY A 82 9.53 -2.58 5.41
N TYR A 83 8.66 -1.59 5.22
CA TYR A 83 7.85 -1.36 4.04
C TYR A 83 8.09 0.05 3.52
N ARG A 84 8.18 0.21 2.20
CA ARG A 84 8.27 1.51 1.52
C ARG A 84 7.13 1.63 0.52
N PHE A 85 6.40 2.74 0.61
CA PHE A 85 5.33 3.09 -0.30
C PHE A 85 5.74 4.30 -1.14
N LYS A 86 5.53 4.24 -2.45
CA LYS A 86 5.75 5.37 -3.37
C LYS A 86 4.53 5.57 -4.25
N LEU A 87 4.10 6.82 -4.40
CA LEU A 87 3.16 7.22 -5.44
C LEU A 87 3.95 7.40 -6.74
N ILE A 88 3.50 6.76 -7.82
CA ILE A 88 4.13 6.77 -9.16
C ILE A 88 3.11 7.03 -10.26
#